data_AF-A0A935YNE4-F1
#
_entry.id   AF-A0A935YNE4-F1
#
_cell.length_a   1.000
_cell.length_b   1.000
_cell.length_c   1.000
_cell.angle_alpha   90.00
_cell.angle_beta   90.00
_cell.angle_gamma   90.00
#
_symmetry.space_group_name_H-M   'P 1'
#
loop_
_entity.id
_entity.type
_entity.pdbx_description
1 polymer ?
#
loop_
_entity_poly.entity_id
_entity_poly.type
_entity_poly.pdbx_seq_one_letter_code
_entity_poly.pdbx_strand_id
1 'polypeptide(L)' 'MREHDLQPKRRRRFVATTDSAHDQPIFANLTKDLVVDGPNRLWVADITYVAIAVGFVRIR' A
#
# COMPACT_ATOMS: atom_id res chain seq x y z
N MET A 1 -14.68 -3.92 31.98
CA MET A 1 -14.18 -3.39 30.68
C MET A 1 -15.17 -2.41 30.05
N ARG A 2 -16.44 -2.81 29.80
CA ARG A 2 -17.51 -1.89 29.38
C ARG A 2 -17.91 -0.87 30.45
N GLU A 3 -17.82 -1.24 31.72
CA GLU A 3 -18.18 -0.40 32.88
C GLU A 3 -17.23 0.81 33.10
N HIS A 4 -16.06 0.82 32.46
CA HIS A 4 -15.09 1.93 32.54
C HIS A 4 -14.89 2.68 31.22
N ASP A 5 -15.79 2.47 30.24
CA ASP A 5 -15.71 3.04 28.89
C ASP A 5 -14.34 2.85 28.19
N LEU A 6 -13.63 1.78 28.55
CA LEU A 6 -12.35 1.46 27.94
C LEU A 6 -12.60 0.91 26.54
N GLN A 7 -12.35 1.72 25.52
CA GLN A 7 -12.36 1.33 24.11
C GLN A 7 -10.96 0.87 23.69
N PRO A 8 -10.65 -0.45 23.73
CA PRO A 8 -9.37 -0.93 23.26
C PRO A 8 -9.22 -0.59 21.77
N LYS A 9 -8.25 0.27 21.44
CA LYS A 9 -7.88 0.54 20.04
C LYS A 9 -7.51 -0.80 19.41
N ARG A 10 -8.31 -1.23 18.43
CA ARG A 10 -8.06 -2.47 17.69
C ARG A 10 -6.70 -2.30 17.00
N ARG A 11 -5.70 -3.07 17.44
CA ARG A 11 -4.36 -3.02 16.85
C ARG A 11 -4.48 -3.43 15.38
N ARG A 12 -4.23 -2.49 14.45
CA ARG A 12 -4.24 -2.80 13.03
C ARG A 12 -3.07 -3.74 12.77
N ARG A 13 -3.36 -4.98 12.36
CA ARG A 13 -2.33 -5.91 11.89
C ARG A 13 -1.86 -5.41 10.54
N PHE A 14 -0.60 -4.98 10.47
CA PHE A 14 0.08 -4.75 9.22
C PHE A 14 0.66 -6.09 8.77
N VAL A 15 0.37 -6.47 7.52
CA VAL A 15 0.98 -7.61 6.85
C VAL A 15 1.87 -7.03 5.77
N ALA A 16 3.13 -7.43 5.74
CA ALA A 16 4.01 -7.09 4.63
C ALA A 16 3.46 -7.78 3.36
N THR A 17 2.97 -6.98 2.42
CA THR A 17 2.45 -7.47 1.13
C THR A 17 3.55 -7.64 0.09
N THR A 18 4.76 -7.20 0.41
CA THR A 18 5.94 -7.23 -0.46
C THR A 18 7.07 -7.88 0.30
N ASP A 19 7.66 -8.90 -0.31
CA ASP A 19 8.90 -9.48 0.18
C ASP A 19 10.07 -8.67 -0.40
N SER A 20 10.64 -7.78 0.40
CA SER A 20 11.83 -7.02 0.00
C SER A 20 13.13 -7.83 0.13
N ALA A 21 13.08 -9.02 0.73
CA ALA A 21 14.23 -9.90 0.96
C ALA A 21 14.21 -11.08 -0.03
N HIS A 22 14.10 -10.77 -1.32
CA HIS A 22 14.13 -11.75 -2.40
C HIS A 22 15.43 -11.66 -3.21
N ASP A 23 15.86 -12.78 -3.81
CA ASP A 23 17.03 -12.81 -4.71
C ASP A 23 16.70 -12.42 -6.17
N GLN A 24 15.46 -11.97 -6.44
CA GLN A 24 15.06 -11.53 -7.77
C GLN A 24 15.65 -10.16 -8.13
N PRO A 25 15.82 -9.84 -9.43
CA PRO A 25 16.33 -8.55 -9.88
C PRO A 25 15.50 -7.38 -9.34
N ILE A 26 16.18 -6.41 -8.72
CA ILE A 26 15.57 -5.16 -8.27
C ILE A 26 15.75 -4.13 -9.39
N PHE A 27 14.64 -3.65 -9.95
CA PHE A 27 14.67 -2.61 -10.97
C PHE A 27 14.84 -1.24 -10.33
N ALA A 28 15.78 -0.45 -10.86
CA ALA A 28 16.01 0.91 -10.38
C ALA A 28 14.79 1.81 -10.66
N ASN A 29 14.50 2.70 -9.71
CA ASN A 29 13.51 3.75 -9.95
C ASN A 29 14.09 4.80 -10.91
N LEU A 30 13.71 4.71 -12.18
CA LEU A 30 14.16 5.62 -13.25
C LEU A 30 13.55 7.02 -13.15
N THR A 31 12.53 7.22 -12.29
CA THR A 31 11.84 8.51 -12.18
C THR A 31 12.43 9.40 -11.09
N LYS A 32 13.44 8.92 -10.35
CA LYS A 32 13.99 9.61 -9.18
C LYS A 32 14.60 10.98 -9.53
N ASP A 33 15.32 11.05 -10.66
CA ASP A 33 15.99 12.26 -11.14
C ASP A 33 15.34 12.82 -12.42
N LEU A 34 14.13 12.34 -12.74
CA LEU A 34 13.39 12.74 -13.94
C LEU A 34 12.76 14.13 -13.74
N VAL A 35 13.12 15.09 -14.59
CA VAL A 35 12.43 16.37 -14.69
C VAL A 35 11.20 16.23 -15.60
N VAL A 36 10.02 16.46 -15.05
CA VAL A 36 8.73 16.40 -15.77
C VAL A 36 8.45 17.78 -16.37
N ASP A 37 8.62 17.93 -17.68
CA ASP A 37 8.55 19.21 -18.41
C ASP A 37 7.25 19.41 -19.22
N GLY A 38 6.32 18.46 -19.15
CA GLY A 38 5.06 18.52 -19.89
C GLY A 38 4.02 17.52 -19.42
N PRO A 39 2.78 17.64 -19.93
CA PRO A 39 1.69 16.73 -19.57
C PRO A 39 1.98 15.29 -20.04
N ASN A 40 1.44 14.32 -19.32
CA ASN A 40 1.51 12.88 -19.65
C ASN A 40 2.92 12.28 -19.71
N ARG A 41 3.93 12.89 -19.08
CA ARG A 41 5.32 12.40 -19.04
C ARG A 41 5.62 11.42 -17.91
N LEU A 42 4.83 11.43 -16.84
CA LEU A 42 4.94 10.51 -15.71
C LEU A 42 3.54 10.16 -15.22
N TRP A 43 3.28 8.87 -15.00
CA TRP A 43 2.01 8.36 -14.49
C TRP A 43 2.28 7.61 -13.21
N VAL A 44 1.57 7.97 -12.14
CA VAL A 44 1.63 7.29 -10.84
C VAL A 44 0.28 6.64 -10.61
N ALA A 45 0.30 5.37 -10.22
CA ALA A 45 -0.88 4.63 -9.85
C ALA A 45 -0.60 3.84 -8.57
N ASP A 46 -1.64 3.68 -7.75
CA ASP A 46 -1.61 2.84 -6.56
C ASP A 46 -2.65 1.72 -6.71
N ILE A 47 -2.43 0.61 -6.02
CA ILE A 47 -3.38 -0.50 -5.99
C ILE A 47 -4.06 -0.50 -4.62
N THR A 48 -5.35 -0.18 -4.61
CA THR A 48 -6.13 -0.17 -3.38
C THR A 48 -6.87 -1.50 -3.18
N TYR A 49 -6.76 -2.04 -1.97
CA TYR A 49 -7.54 -3.19 -1.50
C TYR A 49 -8.65 -2.72 -0.57
N VAL A 50 -9.90 -3.00 -0.91
CA VAL A 50 -11.08 -2.74 -0.07
C VAL A 50 -11.47 -4.02 0.64
N ALA A 51 -11.51 -3.98 1.98
CA ALA A 51 -11.92 -5.12 2.79
C ALA A 51 -13.44 -5.37 2.65
N ILE A 52 -13.82 -6.63 2.43
CA ILE A 52 -15.20 -7.12 2.44
C ILE A 52 -15.33 -8.27 3.44
N ALA A 53 -16.57 -8.67 3.77
CA ALA A 53 -16.83 -9.69 4.80
C ALA A 53 -16.08 -11.03 4.56
N VAL A 54 -15.83 -11.38 3.29
CA VAL A 54 -15.19 -12.64 2.90
C VAL A 54 -13.75 -12.48 2.41
N GLY A 55 -13.15 -11.28 2.47
CA GLY A 55 -11.80 -11.07 1.95
C GLY A 55 -11.53 -9.62 1.52
N PHE A 56 -10.88 -9.45 0.37
CA PHE A 56 -10.54 -8.13 -0.18
C PHE A 56 -10.85 -8.08 -1.66
N VAL A 57 -11.31 -6.93 -2.13
CA VAL A 57 -11.46 -6.61 -3.56
C VAL A 57 -10.37 -5.62 -3.94
N ARG A 58 -9.68 -5.89 -5.04
CA ARG A 58 -8.75 -4.94 -5.65
C ARG A 58 -9.51 -4.05 -6.61
N ILE A 59 -9.47 -2.75 -6.38
CA ILE A 59 -9.97 -1.74 -7.33
C ILE A 59 -8.80 -1.19 -8.15
N ARG A 60 -9.03 -0.97 -9.44
CA ARG A 60 -8.07 -0.41 -10.39
C ARG A 60 -8.72 0.78 -11.09
#